data_AF-A0A927SSU7-F1
#
_entry.id   AF-A0A927SSU7-F1
#
_cell.length_a   1.000
_cell.length_b   1.000
_cell.length_c   1.000
_cell.angle_alpha   90.00
_cell.angle_beta   90.00
_cell.angle_gamma   90.00
#
_symmetry.space_group_name_H-M   'P 1'
#
loop_
_entity.id
_entity.type
_entity.pdbx_description
1 polymer ?
#
loop_
_entity_poly.entity_id
_entity_poly.type
_entity_poly.pdbx_seq_one_letter_code
_entity_poly.pdbx_strand_id
1 'polypeptide(L)'
;MKQQITFRQYRAMDVFFFTALGCLCETLITLGATRWFPGEPYTLSLTPAVTAIVMVRWGAWAAIPAVLGAFVFCAASAAAPAQFLVYCLGNLLAMLLLLLRQRWHWRRLHESVLLAMGYAALCAVLMQLGRILVALVLGYAPATCVGFITTDVLSVIFAVLLVWISGRLDGILEDQKDYLKRIQEEQEKEARRMYP
;
A
#
# COMPACT_ATOMS: atom_id res chain seq x y z
N MET A 1 -21.45 28.55 8.61
CA MET A 1 -21.57 27.57 7.51
C MET A 1 -20.51 26.50 7.71
N LYS A 2 -20.87 25.25 8.06
CA LYS A 2 -19.90 24.14 8.06
C LYS A 2 -19.44 23.96 6.61
N GLN A 3 -18.17 24.23 6.31
CA GLN A 3 -17.62 23.92 4.99
C GLN A 3 -17.76 22.40 4.79
N GLN A 4 -18.66 21.99 3.90
CA GLN A 4 -18.80 20.60 3.52
C GLN A 4 -17.57 20.23 2.67
N ILE A 5 -16.70 19.41 3.25
CA ILE A 5 -15.51 18.90 2.56
C ILE A 5 -15.97 18.08 1.36
N THR A 6 -15.44 18.39 0.17
CA THR A 6 -15.78 17.66 -1.05
C THR A 6 -15.14 16.27 -1.08
N PHE A 7 -15.73 15.33 -1.81
CA PHE A 7 -15.17 13.99 -1.99
C PHE A 7 -13.73 13.99 -2.54
N ARG A 8 -13.41 14.97 -3.40
CA ARG A 8 -12.05 15.14 -3.94
C ARG A 8 -11.05 15.60 -2.87
N GLN A 9 -11.47 16.47 -1.96
CA GLN A 9 -10.64 16.92 -0.83
C GLN A 9 -10.40 15.78 0.16
N TYR A 10 -11.42 14.97 0.47
CA TYR A 10 -11.24 13.76 1.28
C TYR A 10 -10.22 12.81 0.67
N ARG A 11 -10.32 12.55 -0.65
CA ARG A 11 -9.34 11.73 -1.36
C ARG A 11 -7.93 12.28 -1.25
N ALA A 12 -7.76 13.57 -1.55
CA ALA A 12 -6.45 14.20 -1.53
C ALA A 12 -5.82 14.11 -0.12
N MET A 13 -6.62 14.40 0.90
CA MET A 13 -6.19 14.34 2.30
C MET A 13 -5.80 12.92 2.72
N ASP A 14 -6.63 11.93 2.40
CA ASP A 14 -6.39 10.55 2.80
C ASP A 14 -5.16 9.96 2.10
N VAL A 15 -5.06 10.14 0.77
CA VAL A 15 -3.87 9.72 0.00
C VAL A 15 -2.62 10.45 0.49
N PHE A 16 -2.72 11.74 0.81
CA PHE A 16 -1.61 12.50 1.36
C PHE A 16 -1.14 11.92 2.69
N PHE A 17 -2.05 11.69 3.66
CA PHE A 17 -1.66 11.19 4.97
C PHE A 17 -1.08 9.78 4.91
N PHE A 18 -1.70 8.86 4.17
CA PHE A 18 -1.15 7.52 3.98
C PHE A 18 0.22 7.56 3.33
N THR A 19 0.39 8.39 2.30
CA THR A 19 1.67 8.50 1.59
C THR A 19 2.75 9.17 2.45
N ALA A 20 2.43 10.25 3.15
CA ALA A 20 3.36 10.96 4.01
C ALA A 20 3.82 10.07 5.18
N LEU A 21 2.87 9.36 5.81
CA LEU A 21 3.19 8.39 6.86
C LEU A 21 4.04 7.24 6.31
N GLY A 22 3.67 6.69 5.15
CA GLY A 22 4.45 5.66 4.47
C GLY A 22 5.90 6.11 4.20
N CYS A 23 6.08 7.30 3.62
CA CYS A 23 7.40 7.87 3.33
C CYS A 23 8.22 8.10 4.61
N LEU A 24 7.60 8.62 5.67
CA LEU A 24 8.26 8.84 6.95
C LEU A 24 8.75 7.51 7.54
N CYS A 25 7.87 6.51 7.62
CA CYS A 25 8.23 5.19 8.13
C CYS A 25 9.32 4.53 7.27
N GLU A 26 9.21 4.60 5.95
CA GLU A 26 10.19 4.02 5.02
C GLU A 26 11.57 4.66 5.21
N THR A 27 11.63 5.98 5.39
CA THR A 27 12.87 6.71 5.68
C THR A 27 13.48 6.21 6.99
N LEU A 28 12.68 6.16 8.07
CA LEU A 28 13.14 5.75 9.39
C LEU A 28 13.65 4.30 9.39
N ILE A 29 12.93 3.40 8.73
CA ILE A 29 13.33 1.99 8.61
C ILE A 29 14.63 1.86 7.82
N THR A 30 14.75 2.56 6.68
CA THR A 30 15.95 2.51 5.83
C THR A 30 17.18 3.08 6.56
N LEU A 31 17.01 4.20 7.27
CA LEU A 31 18.09 4.79 8.07
C LEU A 31 18.46 3.90 9.26
N GLY A 32 17.48 3.25 9.89
CA GLY A 32 17.71 2.29 10.95
C GLY A 32 18.48 1.06 10.46
N ALA A 33 18.10 0.50 9.32
CA ALA A 33 18.80 -0.62 8.71
C ALA A 33 20.24 -0.26 8.34
N THR A 34 20.45 0.89 7.68
CA THR A 34 21.79 1.29 7.21
C THR A 34 22.73 1.75 8.32
N ARG A 35 22.22 2.37 9.41
CA ARG A 35 23.07 2.91 10.49
C ARG A 35 23.16 2.01 11.71
N TRP A 36 22.08 1.35 12.11
CA TRP A 36 22.05 0.55 13.33
C TRP A 36 22.29 -0.94 13.06
N PHE A 37 21.97 -1.43 11.85
CA PHE A 37 22.11 -2.83 11.47
C PHE A 37 22.82 -3.04 10.11
N PRO A 38 24.02 -2.46 9.90
CA PRO A 38 24.67 -2.38 8.58
C PRO A 38 25.06 -3.74 7.94
N GLY A 39 24.91 -4.86 8.66
CA GLY A 39 25.25 -6.21 8.18
C GLY A 39 24.05 -7.12 7.91
N GLU A 40 22.82 -6.67 8.21
CA GLU A 40 21.64 -7.50 8.03
C GLU A 40 21.11 -7.39 6.59
N PRO A 41 20.90 -8.51 5.88
CA PRO A 41 20.45 -8.48 4.49
C PRO A 41 18.95 -8.20 4.35
N TYR A 42 18.19 -8.20 5.45
CA TYR A 42 16.74 -8.08 5.39
C TYR A 42 16.29 -6.62 5.33
N THR A 43 15.45 -6.33 4.35
CA THR A 43 14.83 -5.01 4.16
C THR A 43 13.37 -5.07 4.53
N LEU A 44 12.97 -4.15 5.41
CA LEU A 44 11.57 -3.95 5.79
C LEU A 44 11.03 -2.72 5.06
N SER A 45 9.90 -2.88 4.39
CA SER A 45 9.19 -1.82 3.68
C SER A 45 7.71 -1.83 4.05
N LEU A 46 7.17 -0.65 4.37
CA LEU A 46 5.72 -0.49 4.60
C LEU A 46 4.98 -0.11 3.32
N THR A 47 5.71 0.20 2.25
CA THR A 47 5.15 0.60 0.96
C THR A 47 4.11 -0.38 0.42
N PRO A 48 4.30 -1.72 0.46
CA PRO A 48 3.28 -2.65 -0.02
C PRO A 48 2.00 -2.61 0.81
N ALA A 49 2.10 -2.44 2.13
CA ALA A 49 0.96 -2.36 3.04
C ALA A 49 0.11 -1.10 2.78
N VAL A 50 0.79 0.06 2.78
CA VAL A 50 0.14 1.36 2.53
C VAL A 50 -0.50 1.37 1.15
N THR A 51 0.20 0.86 0.14
CA THR A 51 -0.33 0.74 -1.22
C THR A 51 -1.57 -0.15 -1.25
N ALA A 52 -1.53 -1.32 -0.61
CA ALA A 52 -2.67 -2.24 -0.55
C ALA A 52 -3.91 -1.57 0.09
N ILE A 53 -3.74 -0.85 1.19
CA ILE A 53 -4.81 -0.13 1.89
C ILE A 53 -5.38 0.99 1.01
N VAL A 54 -4.53 1.89 0.53
CA VAL A 54 -4.97 3.01 -0.33
C VAL A 54 -5.63 2.49 -1.61
N MET A 55 -5.20 1.34 -2.12
CA MET A 55 -5.78 0.74 -3.29
C MET A 55 -7.22 0.32 -3.03
N VAL A 56 -7.52 -0.31 -1.89
CA VAL A 56 -8.91 -0.64 -1.52
C VAL A 56 -9.77 0.62 -1.41
N ARG A 57 -9.24 1.65 -0.77
CA ARG A 57 -9.96 2.90 -0.47
C ARG A 57 -10.22 3.76 -1.69
N TRP A 58 -9.23 3.86 -2.58
CA TRP A 58 -9.20 4.86 -3.66
C TRP A 58 -8.83 4.31 -5.04
N GLY A 59 -8.56 3.01 -5.17
CA GLY A 59 -8.20 2.38 -6.43
C GLY A 59 -6.83 2.85 -6.95
N ALA A 60 -6.81 3.37 -8.18
CA ALA A 60 -5.57 3.76 -8.88
C ALA A 60 -4.72 4.82 -8.18
N TRP A 61 -5.29 5.56 -7.22
CA TRP A 61 -4.54 6.55 -6.43
C TRP A 61 -3.47 5.91 -5.54
N ALA A 62 -3.51 4.59 -5.35
CA ALA A 62 -2.45 3.83 -4.70
C ALA A 62 -1.12 3.81 -5.46
N ALA A 63 -1.11 4.21 -6.75
CA ALA A 63 0.13 4.42 -7.48
C ALA A 63 1.03 5.47 -6.81
N ILE A 64 0.44 6.48 -6.14
CA ILE A 64 1.18 7.54 -5.47
C ILE A 64 2.04 7.00 -4.32
N PRO A 65 1.48 6.34 -3.28
CA PRO A 65 2.30 5.75 -2.22
C PRO A 65 3.23 4.64 -2.74
N ALA A 66 2.84 3.90 -3.78
CA ALA A 66 3.70 2.87 -4.38
C ALA A 66 5.00 3.45 -4.95
N VAL A 67 4.92 4.59 -5.63
CA VAL A 67 6.06 5.28 -6.25
C VAL A 67 6.82 6.11 -5.22
N LEU A 68 6.14 6.92 -4.41
CA LEU A 68 6.83 7.80 -3.44
C LEU A 68 7.50 7.01 -2.32
N GLY A 69 6.91 5.90 -1.87
CA GLY A 69 7.56 4.98 -0.94
C GLY A 69 8.87 4.42 -1.50
N ALA A 70 8.84 3.93 -2.76
CA ALA A 70 10.05 3.48 -3.47
C ALA A 70 11.08 4.60 -3.64
N PHE A 71 10.65 5.80 -4.04
CA PHE A 71 11.54 6.94 -4.24
C PHE A 71 12.28 7.29 -2.95
N VAL A 72 11.56 7.38 -1.83
CA VAL A 72 12.13 7.71 -0.52
C VAL A 72 13.03 6.60 -0.01
N PHE A 73 12.67 5.34 -0.21
CA PHE A 73 13.56 4.20 0.07
C PHE A 73 14.89 4.33 -0.69
N CYS A 74 14.84 4.57 -2.00
CA CYS A 74 16.05 4.73 -2.83
C CYS A 74 16.88 5.96 -2.41
N ALA A 75 16.22 7.08 -2.07
CA ALA A 75 16.90 8.28 -1.60
C ALA A 75 17.58 8.06 -0.25
N ALA A 76 16.90 7.44 0.71
CA ALA A 76 17.43 7.17 2.05
C ALA A 76 18.56 6.13 2.05
N SER A 77 18.54 5.18 1.11
CA SER A 77 19.60 4.18 0.92
C SER A 77 20.76 4.66 0.04
N ALA A 78 20.74 5.91 -0.44
CA ALA A 78 21.71 6.45 -1.40
C ALA A 78 21.90 5.55 -2.64
N ALA A 79 20.80 4.99 -3.14
CA ALA A 79 20.80 4.04 -4.24
C ALA A 79 21.23 4.68 -5.57
N ALA A 80 21.76 3.85 -6.47
CA ALA A 80 22.12 4.28 -7.82
C ALA A 80 20.88 4.71 -8.64
N PRO A 81 20.99 5.63 -9.62
CA PRO A 81 19.85 6.12 -10.41
C PRO A 81 19.02 5.02 -11.08
N ALA A 82 19.65 3.93 -11.53
CA ALA A 82 18.96 2.80 -12.12
C ALA A 82 18.03 2.08 -11.12
N GLN A 83 18.36 2.06 -9.83
CA GLN A 83 17.52 1.48 -8.78
C GLN A 83 16.22 2.27 -8.60
N PHE A 84 16.23 3.60 -8.77
CA PHE A 84 15.00 4.39 -8.73
C PHE A 84 14.01 3.92 -9.79
N LEU A 85 14.48 3.63 -11.01
CA LEU A 85 13.63 3.11 -12.08
C LEU A 85 13.07 1.73 -11.72
N VAL A 86 13.93 0.81 -11.24
CA VAL A 86 13.53 -0.53 -10.82
C VAL A 86 12.43 -0.49 -9.76
N TYR A 87 12.64 0.27 -8.68
CA TYR A 87 11.71 0.30 -7.56
C TYR A 87 10.45 1.10 -7.87
N CYS A 88 10.55 2.28 -8.49
CA CYS A 88 9.39 3.13 -8.76
C CYS A 88 8.48 2.51 -9.83
N LEU A 89 9.05 2.02 -10.95
CA LEU A 89 8.25 1.41 -12.01
C LEU A 89 7.82 -0.01 -11.63
N GLY A 90 8.70 -0.77 -10.98
CA GLY A 90 8.39 -2.14 -10.55
C GLY A 90 7.23 -2.20 -9.57
N ASN A 91 7.18 -1.29 -8.60
CA ASN A 91 6.07 -1.24 -7.63
C ASN A 91 4.70 -1.01 -8.28
N LEU A 92 4.65 -0.35 -9.44
CA LEU A 92 3.39 -0.11 -10.14
C LEU A 92 2.75 -1.39 -10.68
N LEU A 93 3.48 -2.50 -10.80
CA LEU A 93 2.90 -3.78 -11.22
C LEU A 93 1.81 -4.26 -10.24
N ALA A 94 1.87 -3.87 -8.97
CA ALA A 94 0.80 -4.15 -8.01
C ALA A 94 -0.55 -3.55 -8.41
N MET A 95 -0.58 -2.50 -9.24
CA MET A 95 -1.83 -1.93 -9.75
C MET A 95 -2.63 -2.90 -10.62
N LEU A 96 -2.03 -4.00 -11.11
CA LEU A 96 -2.76 -5.06 -11.80
C LEU A 96 -3.85 -5.68 -10.92
N LEU A 97 -3.75 -5.59 -9.59
CA LEU A 97 -4.81 -5.99 -8.66
C LEU A 97 -6.12 -5.23 -8.89
N LEU A 98 -6.06 -4.01 -9.44
CA LEU A 98 -7.26 -3.26 -9.81
C LEU A 98 -8.07 -3.95 -10.91
N LEU A 99 -7.45 -4.77 -11.75
CA LEU A 99 -8.17 -5.58 -12.75
C LEU A 99 -8.98 -6.68 -12.08
N LEU A 100 -8.48 -7.19 -10.96
CA LEU A 100 -9.19 -8.19 -10.14
C LEU A 100 -10.31 -7.56 -9.31
N ARG A 101 -10.38 -6.22 -9.21
CA ARG A 101 -11.40 -5.49 -8.44
C ARG A 101 -12.82 -5.77 -8.88
N GLN A 102 -13.06 -5.98 -10.17
CA GLN A 102 -14.41 -6.26 -10.67
C GLN A 102 -14.84 -7.72 -10.40
N ARG A 103 -13.90 -8.64 -10.24
CA ARG A 103 -14.17 -10.07 -10.02
C ARG A 103 -14.16 -10.44 -8.54
N TRP A 104 -13.26 -9.84 -7.78
CA TRP A 104 -13.15 -10.03 -6.36
C TRP A 104 -14.06 -8.99 -5.70
N HIS A 105 -15.14 -9.41 -5.06
CA HIS A 105 -15.99 -8.49 -4.31
C HIS A 105 -15.17 -7.87 -3.17
N TRP A 106 -14.50 -6.74 -3.39
CA TRP A 106 -13.64 -6.07 -2.41
C TRP A 106 -14.37 -5.70 -1.12
N ARG A 107 -15.71 -5.66 -1.18
CA ARG A 107 -16.58 -5.57 0.00
C ARG A 107 -16.35 -6.70 0.99
N ARG A 108 -15.95 -7.90 0.57
CA ARG A 108 -15.69 -9.04 1.46
C ARG A 108 -14.27 -9.10 2.00
N LEU A 109 -13.40 -8.15 1.63
CA LEU A 109 -12.00 -8.20 2.08
C LEU A 109 -11.90 -8.05 3.61
N HIS A 110 -12.74 -7.23 4.22
CA HIS A 110 -12.81 -7.10 5.68
C HIS A 110 -13.54 -8.29 6.36
N GLU A 111 -14.40 -9.01 5.63
CA GLU A 111 -15.16 -10.16 6.16
C GLU A 111 -14.29 -11.43 6.30
N SER A 112 -13.28 -11.59 5.44
CA SER A 112 -12.45 -12.81 5.41
C SER A 112 -10.97 -12.49 5.63
N VAL A 113 -10.45 -12.96 6.77
CA VAL A 113 -9.03 -12.85 7.13
C VAL A 113 -8.13 -13.43 6.04
N LEU A 114 -8.47 -14.60 5.49
CA LEU A 114 -7.67 -15.24 4.44
C LEU A 114 -7.63 -14.42 3.15
N LEU A 115 -8.74 -13.77 2.78
CA LEU A 115 -8.78 -12.90 1.61
C LEU A 115 -7.93 -11.65 1.81
N ALA A 116 -8.02 -11.00 2.98
CA ALA A 116 -7.19 -9.83 3.31
C ALA A 116 -5.69 -10.16 3.28
N MET A 117 -5.31 -11.28 3.92
CA MET A 117 -3.92 -11.75 3.95
C MET A 117 -3.42 -12.11 2.55
N GLY A 118 -4.21 -12.87 1.78
CA GLY A 118 -3.85 -13.25 0.41
C GLY A 118 -3.72 -12.03 -0.52
N TYR A 119 -4.60 -11.05 -0.38
CA TYR A 119 -4.54 -9.79 -1.12
C TYR A 119 -3.27 -8.99 -0.80
N ALA A 120 -2.94 -8.85 0.48
CA ALA A 120 -1.72 -8.15 0.91
C ALA A 120 -0.45 -8.84 0.41
N ALA A 121 -0.38 -10.16 0.54
CA ALA A 121 0.72 -10.96 0.02
C ALA A 121 0.85 -10.81 -1.49
N LEU A 122 -0.26 -10.90 -2.23
CA LEU A 122 -0.27 -10.75 -3.68
C LEU A 122 0.17 -9.34 -4.11
N CYS A 123 -0.23 -8.29 -3.38
CA CYS A 123 0.24 -6.92 -3.61
C CYS A 123 1.77 -6.86 -3.51
N ALA A 124 2.34 -7.37 -2.43
CA ALA A 124 3.79 -7.37 -2.21
C ALA A 124 4.54 -8.22 -3.26
N VAL A 125 4.03 -9.41 -3.58
CA VAL A 125 4.61 -10.30 -4.61
C VAL A 125 4.58 -9.64 -5.99
N LEU A 126 3.48 -8.98 -6.36
CA LEU A 126 3.42 -8.27 -7.64
C LEU A 126 4.43 -7.11 -7.70
N MET A 127 4.65 -6.38 -6.60
CA MET A 127 5.71 -5.37 -6.56
C MET A 127 7.09 -6.00 -6.81
N GLN A 128 7.40 -7.13 -6.17
CA GLN A 128 8.67 -7.83 -6.37
C GLN A 128 8.83 -8.32 -7.81
N LEU A 129 7.78 -8.93 -8.38
CA LEU A 129 7.79 -9.35 -9.78
C LEU A 129 8.00 -8.16 -10.74
N GLY A 130 7.40 -7.01 -10.45
CA GLY A 130 7.61 -5.80 -11.24
C GLY A 130 9.05 -5.31 -11.17
N ARG A 131 9.66 -5.31 -9.98
CA ARG A 131 11.08 -4.94 -9.82
C ARG A 131 11.98 -5.90 -10.59
N ILE A 132 11.73 -7.21 -10.52
CA ILE A 132 12.46 -8.22 -11.28
C ILE A 132 12.36 -7.95 -12.77
N LEU A 133 11.15 -7.73 -13.29
CA LEU A 133 10.94 -7.46 -14.72
C LEU A 133 11.67 -6.21 -15.19
N VAL A 134 11.58 -5.10 -14.45
CA VAL A 134 12.28 -3.86 -14.80
C VAL A 134 13.80 -4.04 -14.72
N ALA A 135 14.30 -4.73 -13.69
CA ALA A 135 15.72 -5.03 -13.55
C ALA A 135 16.25 -5.88 -14.72
N LEU A 136 15.51 -6.91 -15.14
CA LEU A 136 15.88 -7.73 -16.30
C LEU A 136 15.93 -6.90 -17.59
N VAL A 137 14.96 -6.02 -17.80
CA VAL A 137 14.93 -5.10 -18.97
C VAL A 137 16.12 -4.14 -18.95
N LEU A 138 16.57 -3.70 -17.77
CA LEU A 138 17.76 -2.86 -17.61
C LEU A 138 19.09 -3.64 -17.69
N GLY A 139 19.05 -4.95 -17.91
CA GLY A 139 20.25 -5.79 -18.10
C GLY A 139 20.91 -6.28 -16.82
N TYR A 140 20.22 -6.25 -15.67
CA TYR A 140 20.74 -6.83 -14.44
C TYR A 140 20.82 -8.35 -14.51
N ALA A 141 21.82 -8.92 -13.82
CA ALA A 141 21.99 -10.36 -13.75
C ALA A 141 20.81 -11.05 -13.02
N PRO A 142 20.41 -12.27 -13.42
CA PRO A 142 19.35 -13.02 -12.74
C PRO A 142 19.60 -13.23 -11.24
N ALA A 143 20.87 -13.37 -10.83
CA ALA A 143 21.24 -13.52 -9.42
C ALA A 143 20.83 -12.28 -8.58
N THR A 144 20.97 -11.07 -9.13
CA THR A 144 20.52 -9.83 -8.48
C THR A 144 19.00 -9.80 -8.32
N CYS A 145 18.28 -10.39 -9.28
CA CYS A 145 16.82 -10.45 -9.25
C CYS A 145 16.29 -11.37 -8.14
N VAL A 146 16.99 -12.47 -7.85
CA VAL A 146 16.65 -13.36 -6.73
C VAL A 146 16.79 -12.66 -5.39
N GLY A 147 17.74 -11.72 -5.29
CA GLY A 147 17.95 -10.88 -4.11
C GLY A 147 16.66 -10.18 -3.65
N PHE A 148 15.87 -9.62 -4.58
CA PHE A 148 14.62 -8.94 -4.25
C PHE A 148 13.60 -9.82 -3.51
N ILE A 149 13.59 -11.13 -3.78
CA ILE A 149 12.67 -12.04 -3.09
C ILE A 149 13.18 -12.31 -1.67
N THR A 150 14.47 -12.61 -1.54
CA THR A 150 15.07 -12.98 -0.25
C THR A 150 15.11 -11.83 0.75
N THR A 151 15.38 -10.59 0.30
CA THR A 151 15.51 -9.44 1.19
C THR A 151 14.14 -8.91 1.63
N ASP A 152 13.09 -9.07 0.82
CA ASP A 152 11.76 -8.51 1.08
C ASP A 152 10.77 -9.48 1.75
N VAL A 153 11.22 -10.65 2.22
CA VAL A 153 10.34 -11.59 2.95
C VAL A 153 9.69 -10.90 4.16
N LEU A 154 10.44 -10.07 4.90
CA LEU A 154 9.89 -9.29 6.01
C LEU A 154 8.84 -8.29 5.55
N SER A 155 9.07 -7.60 4.43
CA SER A 155 8.11 -6.66 3.85
C SER A 155 6.79 -7.34 3.49
N VAL A 156 6.82 -8.57 2.98
CA VAL A 156 5.60 -9.36 2.71
C VAL A 156 4.85 -9.67 4.01
N ILE A 157 5.55 -10.16 5.02
CA ILE A 157 4.95 -10.51 6.32
C ILE A 157 4.31 -9.27 6.96
N PHE A 158 4.99 -8.13 6.95
CA PHE A 158 4.47 -6.88 7.49
C PHE A 158 3.30 -6.34 6.68
N ALA A 159 3.33 -6.46 5.36
CA ALA A 159 2.19 -6.10 4.52
C ALA A 159 0.95 -6.92 4.90
N VAL A 160 1.10 -8.24 5.04
CA VAL A 160 0.03 -9.14 5.48
C VAL A 160 -0.49 -8.75 6.86
N LEU A 161 0.41 -8.52 7.82
CA LEU A 161 0.06 -8.15 9.19
C LEU A 161 -0.71 -6.82 9.24
N LEU A 162 -0.18 -5.77 8.60
CA LEU A 162 -0.79 -4.43 8.64
C LEU A 162 -2.12 -4.39 7.92
N VAL A 163 -2.24 -5.06 6.76
CA VAL A 163 -3.51 -5.16 6.05
C VAL A 163 -4.53 -5.94 6.88
N TRP A 164 -4.13 -7.04 7.52
CA TRP A 164 -5.01 -7.77 8.44
C TRP A 164 -5.48 -6.92 9.63
N ILE A 165 -4.58 -6.18 10.29
CA ILE A 165 -4.94 -5.25 11.37
C ILE A 165 -5.90 -4.18 10.85
N SER A 166 -5.63 -3.61 9.68
CA SER A 166 -6.49 -2.59 9.07
C SER A 166 -7.89 -3.11 8.74
N GLY A 167 -8.05 -4.42 8.52
CA GLY A 167 -9.35 -5.06 8.28
C GLY A 167 -10.21 -5.15 9.53
N ARG A 168 -9.61 -4.99 10.71
CA ARG A 168 -10.30 -4.91 12.00
C ARG A 168 -10.68 -3.48 12.38
N LEU A 169 -10.13 -2.48 11.69
CA LEU A 169 -10.43 -1.07 11.92
C LEU A 169 -11.57 -0.65 10.99
N ASP A 170 -12.64 -0.12 11.56
CA ASP A 170 -13.84 0.20 10.78
C ASP A 170 -13.55 1.23 9.69
N GLY A 171 -14.04 0.95 8.49
CA GLY A 171 -13.93 1.81 7.33
C GLY A 171 -12.54 1.92 6.69
N ILE A 172 -11.45 1.39 7.27
CA ILE A 172 -10.10 1.50 6.67
C ILE A 172 -9.96 0.62 5.42
N LEU A 173 -10.35 -0.65 5.51
CA LEU A 173 -10.27 -1.63 4.43
C LEU A 173 -11.58 -1.71 3.61
N GLU A 174 -12.13 -0.55 3.27
CA GLU A 174 -13.38 -0.41 2.54
C GLU A 174 -13.24 0.66 1.44
N ASP A 175 -14.01 0.54 0.35
CA ASP A 175 -14.08 1.61 -0.65
C ASP A 175 -14.72 2.85 -0.03
N GLN A 176 -14.08 4.01 -0.21
CA GLN A 176 -14.52 5.22 0.48
C GLN A 176 -15.95 5.65 0.10
N LYS A 177 -16.42 5.35 -1.12
CA LYS A 177 -17.80 5.71 -1.51
C LYS A 177 -18.82 4.87 -0.75
N ASP A 178 -18.54 3.59 -0.61
CA ASP A 178 -19.41 2.65 0.12
C ASP A 178 -19.42 3.01 1.61
N TYR A 179 -18.25 3.31 2.19
CA TYR A 179 -18.13 3.77 3.57
C TYR A 179 -18.97 5.04 3.85
N LEU A 180 -18.84 6.08 3.01
CA LEU A 180 -19.60 7.33 3.19
C LEU A 180 -21.11 7.13 3.08
N LYS A 181 -21.56 6.24 2.17
CA LYS A 181 -22.99 5.90 2.05
C LYS A 181 -23.49 5.21 3.31
N ARG A 182 -22.75 4.23 3.84
CA ARG A 182 -23.12 3.53 5.07
C ARG A 182 -23.26 4.49 6.26
N ILE A 183 -22.32 5.40 6.43
CA ILE A 183 -22.37 6.41 7.49
C ILE A 183 -23.59 7.34 7.34
N GLN A 184 -23.94 7.75 6.12
CA GLN A 184 -25.15 8.55 5.88
C GLN A 184 -26.42 7.77 6.24
N GLU A 185 -26.53 6.52 5.83
CA GLU A 185 -27.67 5.66 6.16
C GLU A 185 -27.80 5.40 7.67
N GLU A 186 -26.68 5.24 8.38
CA GLU A 186 -26.65 5.10 9.84
C GLU A 186 -27.12 6.39 10.52
N GLN A 187 -26.61 7.55 10.10
CA GLN A 187 -27.04 8.85 10.62
C GLN A 187 -28.52 9.12 10.39
N GLU A 188 -29.06 8.78 9.21
CA GLU A 188 -30.49 8.92 8.92
C GLU A 188 -31.35 8.00 9.79
N LYS A 189 -30.91 6.76 10.01
CA LYS A 189 -31.61 5.81 10.91
C LYS A 189 -31.59 6.29 12.36
N GLU A 190 -30.47 6.83 12.83
CA GLU A 190 -30.36 7.41 14.16
C GLU A 190 -31.23 8.66 14.33
N ALA A 191 -31.25 9.55 13.34
CA ALA A 191 -32.11 10.73 13.34
C ALA A 191 -33.60 10.35 13.39
N ARG A 192 -34.02 9.33 12.62
CA ARG A 192 -35.40 8.79 12.67
C ARG A 192 -35.73 8.12 14.00
N ARG A 193 -34.75 7.57 14.71
CA ARG A 193 -34.96 7.01 16.07
C ARG A 193 -35.09 8.09 17.13
N MET A 194 -34.41 9.23 16.99
CA MET A 194 -34.50 10.36 17.94
C MET A 194 -35.74 11.23 17.75
N TYR A 195 -36.26 11.33 16.52
CA TYR A 195 -37.45 12.11 16.18
C TYR A 195 -38.51 11.21 15.51
N PRO A 196 -39.20 10.34 16.27
CA PRO A 196 -40.20 9.41 15.75
C PRO A 196 -41.46 10.10 15.22
#